data_AF-A0A7T3DBC9-F1
#
_entry.id   AF-A0A7T3DBC9-F1
#
_cell.length_a   1.000
_cell.length_b   1.000
_cell.length_c   1.000
_cell.angle_alpha   90.00
_cell.angle_beta   90.00
_cell.angle_gamma   90.00
#
_symmetry.space_group_name_H-M   'P 1'
#
loop_
_entity.id
_entity.type
_entity.pdbx_description
1 polymer ?
#
loop_
_entity_poly.entity_id
_entity_poly.type
_entity_poly.pdbx_seq_one_letter_code
_entity_poly.pdbx_strand_id
1 'polypeptide(L)'
;MTDIVTIPDVLPISPYPALGSINFNNEAYAYATSVPPAVSRMREIAVACWTNATAAQERANSAAGSASAASGSASAAAGSASAASGSASAAAGSASTASSAAGTATAALTSMQVMYLGPKAVNSHPTADNLGNPLQAGALYTNTGTNAALKGRGYWYDGAAWQLAWGDITGQYMPTTGGKFTGQAEAVGGATGKQIPQIQEVLSRTVPVYGASVLMANAPKNQVAFFEAATVGPGDWPYNTSLNVHGWIVNTWG
;
A
#
# COMPACT_ATOMS: atom_id res chain seq x y z
N MET A 1 0.78 -67.76 15.25
CA MET A 1 2.09 -68.21 15.74
C MET A 1 1.91 -69.60 16.31
N THR A 2 2.82 -70.51 16.04
CA THR A 2 2.86 -71.83 16.67
C THR A 2 3.13 -71.66 18.17
N ASP A 3 2.33 -72.33 19.00
CA ASP A 3 2.55 -72.33 20.44
C ASP A 3 3.70 -73.28 20.81
N ILE A 4 4.41 -72.93 21.89
CA ILE A 4 5.40 -73.86 22.46
C ILE A 4 4.63 -74.95 23.18
N VAL A 5 5.03 -76.20 22.94
CA VAL A 5 4.48 -77.39 23.57
C VAL A 5 5.52 -78.02 24.49
N THR A 6 5.07 -78.59 25.61
CA THR A 6 5.94 -79.32 26.52
C THR A 6 6.48 -80.58 25.85
N ILE A 7 7.80 -80.77 25.87
CA ILE A 7 8.43 -82.01 25.39
C ILE A 7 8.16 -83.09 26.43
N PRO A 8 7.59 -84.23 26.04
CA PRO A 8 7.10 -85.16 27.03
C PRO A 8 8.15 -86.26 27.32
N ASP A 9 8.19 -86.81 28.54
CA ASP A 9 9.30 -87.69 28.98
C ASP A 9 9.44 -89.01 28.22
N VAL A 10 10.65 -89.56 28.15
CA VAL A 10 10.91 -90.88 27.56
C VAL A 10 10.27 -92.01 28.38
N LEU A 11 9.72 -93.02 27.71
CA LEU A 11 9.26 -94.24 28.38
C LEU A 11 10.42 -95.24 28.53
N PRO A 12 10.57 -95.90 29.69
CA PRO A 12 11.61 -96.91 29.88
C PRO A 12 11.34 -98.15 29.01
N ILE A 13 12.41 -98.71 28.44
CA ILE A 13 12.37 -99.96 27.66
C ILE A 13 12.94 -101.08 28.53
N SER A 14 12.24 -102.21 28.63
CA SER A 14 12.74 -103.38 29.35
C SER A 14 14.02 -103.91 28.69
N PRO A 15 14.97 -104.49 29.43
CA PRO A 15 16.18 -105.05 28.83
C PRO A 15 15.84 -106.23 27.89
N TYR A 16 16.68 -106.45 26.89
CA TYR A 16 16.56 -107.61 26.01
C TYR A 16 16.83 -108.91 26.80
N PRO A 17 16.06 -109.99 26.61
CA PRO A 17 16.24 -111.24 27.34
C PRO A 17 17.64 -111.83 27.15
N ALA A 18 18.26 -112.29 28.23
CA ALA A 18 19.61 -112.87 28.17
C ALA A 18 19.59 -114.27 27.54
N LEU A 19 20.59 -114.58 26.71
CA LEU A 19 20.71 -115.90 26.08
C LEU A 19 20.93 -116.98 27.15
N GLY A 20 19.97 -117.89 27.29
CA GLY A 20 19.98 -118.93 28.32
C GLY A 20 19.28 -118.57 29.65
N SER A 21 18.54 -117.45 29.72
CA SER A 21 17.75 -117.10 30.91
C SER A 21 16.66 -118.15 31.20
N ILE A 22 16.52 -118.52 32.47
CA ILE A 22 15.42 -119.38 32.95
C ILE A 22 14.05 -118.68 32.85
N ASN A 23 14.03 -117.34 32.72
CA ASN A 23 12.84 -116.50 32.61
C ASN A 23 12.66 -115.87 31.22
N PHE A 24 13.29 -116.43 30.18
CA PHE A 24 13.32 -115.87 28.82
C PHE A 24 11.94 -115.42 28.32
N ASN A 25 10.88 -116.22 28.52
CA ASN A 25 9.53 -115.87 28.04
C ASN A 25 8.95 -114.62 28.73
N ASN A 26 9.18 -114.45 30.04
CA ASN A 26 8.70 -113.29 30.79
C ASN A 26 9.49 -112.03 30.41
N GLU A 27 10.80 -112.14 30.24
CA GLU A 27 11.68 -111.06 29.80
C GLU A 27 11.37 -110.65 28.35
N ALA A 28 11.17 -111.61 27.44
CA ALA A 28 10.80 -111.38 26.05
C ALA A 28 9.42 -110.71 25.93
N TYR A 29 8.45 -111.12 26.74
CA TYR A 29 7.13 -110.49 26.78
C TYR A 29 7.19 -109.05 27.33
N ALA A 30 7.97 -108.81 28.39
CA ALA A 30 8.19 -107.48 28.95
C ALA A 30 8.94 -106.54 27.97
N TYR A 31 9.86 -107.07 27.18
CA TYR A 31 10.51 -106.35 26.08
C TYR A 31 9.51 -106.01 24.97
N ALA A 32 8.82 -107.02 24.43
CA ALA A 32 7.88 -106.86 23.32
C ALA A 32 6.71 -105.91 23.63
N THR A 33 6.30 -105.82 24.89
CA THR A 33 5.22 -104.91 25.34
C THR A 33 5.71 -103.48 25.63
N SER A 34 6.98 -103.29 26.03
CA SER A 34 7.55 -101.97 26.33
C SER A 34 8.01 -101.18 25.09
N VAL A 35 8.43 -101.87 24.02
CA VAL A 35 8.98 -101.22 22.82
C VAL A 35 7.94 -100.41 22.03
N PRO A 36 6.75 -100.93 21.68
CA PRO A 36 5.76 -100.17 20.89
C PRO A 36 5.34 -98.81 21.51
N PRO A 37 4.98 -98.72 22.81
CA PRO A 37 4.66 -97.42 23.41
C PRO A 37 5.88 -96.50 23.48
N ALA A 38 7.09 -97.03 23.71
CA ALA A 38 8.31 -96.23 23.69
C ALA A 38 8.61 -95.64 22.28
N VAL A 39 8.34 -96.38 21.21
CA VAL A 39 8.48 -95.89 19.83
C VAL A 39 7.46 -94.79 19.51
N SER A 40 6.20 -94.99 19.89
CA SER A 40 5.17 -93.94 19.77
C SER A 40 5.56 -92.68 20.55
N ARG A 41 6.12 -92.86 21.75
CA ARG A 41 6.60 -91.76 22.58
C ARG A 41 7.75 -90.98 21.94
N MET A 42 8.73 -91.69 21.36
CA MET A 42 9.83 -91.04 20.63
C MET A 42 9.31 -90.20 19.45
N ARG A 43 8.25 -90.65 18.77
CA ARG A 43 7.60 -89.86 17.72
C ARG A 43 6.95 -88.59 18.27
N GLU A 44 6.23 -88.67 19.39
CA GLU A 44 5.64 -87.49 20.05
C GLU A 44 6.72 -86.47 20.44
N ILE A 45 7.83 -86.94 21.01
CA ILE A 45 8.99 -86.10 21.35
C ILE A 45 9.52 -85.39 20.09
N ALA A 46 9.73 -86.12 18.99
CA ALA A 46 10.22 -85.55 17.74
C ALA A 46 9.28 -84.46 17.19
N VAL A 47 7.97 -84.72 17.22
CA VAL A 47 6.96 -83.74 16.81
C VAL A 47 6.96 -82.51 17.72
N ALA A 48 7.03 -82.68 19.04
CA ALA A 48 7.10 -81.58 20.00
C ALA A 48 8.35 -80.71 19.79
N CYS A 49 9.52 -81.33 19.57
CA CYS A 49 10.76 -80.62 19.22
C CYS A 49 10.63 -79.81 17.93
N TRP A 50 10.05 -80.40 16.88
CA TRP A 50 9.83 -79.71 15.60
C TRP A 50 8.87 -78.52 15.73
N THR A 51 7.77 -78.69 16.47
CA THR A 51 6.82 -77.61 16.79
C THR A 51 7.52 -76.47 17.54
N ASN A 52 8.32 -76.78 18.56
CA ASN A 52 9.05 -75.77 19.33
C ASN A 52 10.11 -75.04 18.49
N ALA A 53 10.81 -75.75 17.60
CA ALA A 53 11.75 -75.14 16.66
C ALA A 53 11.06 -74.15 15.70
N THR A 54 9.89 -74.54 15.18
CA THR A 54 9.07 -73.67 14.32
C THR A 54 8.59 -72.44 15.09
N ALA A 55 8.07 -72.62 16.30
CA ALA A 55 7.63 -71.52 17.17
C ALA A 55 8.77 -70.55 17.52
N ALA A 56 10.00 -71.06 17.73
CA ALA A 56 11.18 -70.23 17.97
C ALA A 56 11.55 -69.41 16.73
N GLN A 57 11.54 -70.02 15.54
CA GLN A 57 11.81 -69.34 14.28
C GLN A 57 10.80 -68.22 13.98
N GLU A 58 9.51 -68.48 14.20
CA GLU A 58 8.46 -67.47 14.03
C GLU A 58 8.66 -66.27 14.97
N ARG A 59 8.95 -66.52 16.26
CA ARG A 59 9.26 -65.45 17.23
C ARG A 59 10.48 -64.64 16.83
N ALA A 60 11.53 -65.28 16.33
CA ALA A 60 12.73 -64.59 15.84
C ALA A 60 12.41 -63.67 14.65
N ASN A 61 11.58 -64.14 13.70
CA ASN A 61 11.12 -63.33 12.58
C ASN A 61 10.27 -62.14 13.02
N SER A 62 9.34 -62.36 13.97
CA SER A 62 8.55 -61.26 14.55
C SER A 62 9.42 -60.23 15.24
N ALA A 63 10.42 -60.67 16.03
CA ALA A 63 11.36 -59.78 16.70
C ALA A 63 12.20 -58.95 15.69
N ALA A 64 12.66 -59.57 14.60
CA ALA A 64 13.36 -58.86 13.53
C ALA A 64 12.46 -57.83 12.83
N GLY A 65 11.18 -58.16 12.62
CA GLY A 65 10.18 -57.22 12.11
C GLY A 65 9.97 -56.03 13.04
N SER A 66 9.81 -56.27 14.34
CA SER A 66 9.69 -55.21 15.35
C SER A 66 10.93 -54.32 15.42
N ALA A 67 12.14 -54.89 15.34
CA ALA A 67 13.39 -54.13 15.30
C ALA A 67 13.46 -53.21 14.06
N SER A 68 13.06 -53.73 12.90
CA SER A 68 13.01 -52.94 11.66
C SER A 68 11.99 -51.79 11.75
N ALA A 69 10.80 -52.07 12.31
CA ALA A 69 9.79 -51.03 12.54
C ALA A 69 10.30 -49.94 13.51
N ALA A 70 10.96 -50.33 14.60
CA ALA A 70 11.55 -49.39 15.55
C ALA A 70 12.62 -48.51 14.90
N SER A 71 13.48 -49.08 14.03
CA SER A 71 14.47 -48.32 13.26
C SER A 71 13.81 -47.32 12.29
N GLY A 72 12.70 -47.71 11.66
CA GLY A 72 11.91 -46.82 10.82
C GLY A 72 11.31 -45.65 11.61
N SER A 73 10.72 -45.93 12.77
CA SER A 73 10.19 -44.88 13.67
C SER A 73 11.27 -43.92 14.16
N ALA A 74 12.47 -44.42 14.50
CA ALA A 74 13.60 -43.58 14.89
C ALA A 74 14.04 -42.64 13.76
N SER A 75 14.08 -43.14 12.53
CA SER A 75 14.42 -42.33 11.35
C SER A 75 13.37 -41.24 11.08
N ALA A 76 12.08 -41.59 11.19
CA ALA A 76 10.99 -40.62 11.06
C ALA A 76 11.05 -39.53 12.15
N ALA A 77 11.35 -39.90 13.40
CA ALA A 77 11.52 -38.95 14.50
C ALA A 77 12.69 -37.98 14.25
N ALA A 78 13.82 -38.47 13.75
CA ALA A 78 14.96 -37.64 13.37
C ALA A 78 14.63 -36.66 12.22
N GLY A 79 13.84 -37.10 11.24
CA GLY A 79 13.31 -36.25 10.18
C GLY A 79 12.42 -35.13 10.72
N SER A 80 11.48 -35.46 11.60
CA SER A 80 10.61 -34.47 12.28
C SER A 80 11.40 -33.46 13.10
N ALA A 81 12.45 -33.89 13.82
CA ALA A 81 13.32 -32.99 14.60
C ALA A 81 14.08 -32.00 13.69
N SER A 82 14.54 -32.48 12.52
CA SER A 82 15.20 -31.64 11.52
C SER A 82 14.24 -30.60 10.92
N ALA A 83 13.02 -31.02 10.59
CA ALA A 83 11.97 -30.13 10.09
C ALA A 83 11.58 -29.06 11.13
N ALA A 84 11.44 -29.45 12.40
CA ALA A 84 11.17 -28.52 13.50
C ALA A 84 12.29 -27.47 13.66
N SER A 85 13.55 -27.89 13.54
CA SER A 85 14.72 -26.98 13.58
C SER A 85 14.74 -26.00 12.41
N GLY A 86 14.36 -26.45 11.21
CA GLY A 86 14.17 -25.60 10.03
C GLY A 86 13.08 -24.55 10.24
N SER A 87 11.92 -24.97 10.74
CA SER A 87 10.81 -24.06 11.07
C SER A 87 11.19 -23.03 12.13
N ALA A 88 11.94 -23.42 13.17
CA ALA A 88 12.43 -22.50 14.19
C ALA A 88 13.36 -21.42 13.59
N SER A 89 14.24 -21.81 12.67
CA SER A 89 15.15 -20.88 11.98
C SER A 89 14.38 -19.90 11.08
N ALA A 90 13.37 -20.37 10.35
CA ALA A 90 12.51 -19.53 9.53
C ALA A 90 11.70 -18.54 10.37
N ALA A 91 11.18 -18.97 11.52
CA ALA A 91 10.48 -18.10 12.46
C ALA A 91 11.41 -17.00 13.01
N ALA A 92 12.65 -17.34 13.38
CA ALA A 92 13.64 -16.36 13.83
C ALA A 92 13.95 -15.31 12.75
N GLY A 93 14.15 -15.74 11.49
CA GLY A 93 14.36 -14.81 10.36
C GLY A 93 13.17 -13.88 10.11
N SER A 94 11.95 -14.41 10.26
CA SER A 94 10.72 -13.61 10.13
C SER A 94 10.61 -12.56 11.24
N ALA A 95 10.98 -12.91 12.48
CA ALA A 95 11.01 -11.97 13.61
C ALA A 95 12.01 -10.82 13.40
N SER A 96 13.23 -11.13 12.90
CA SER A 96 14.23 -10.09 12.58
C SER A 96 13.75 -9.15 11.46
N THR A 97 13.08 -9.69 10.45
CA THR A 97 12.52 -8.90 9.35
C THR A 97 11.41 -7.98 9.86
N ALA A 98 10.50 -8.49 10.69
CA ALA A 98 9.43 -7.70 11.30
C ALA A 98 9.99 -6.57 12.19
N SER A 99 11.02 -6.85 12.99
CA SER A 99 11.69 -5.82 13.82
C SER A 99 12.32 -4.72 12.96
N SER A 100 12.98 -5.08 11.86
CA SER A 100 13.57 -4.11 10.92
C SER A 100 12.52 -3.27 10.20
N ALA A 101 11.41 -3.89 9.80
CA ALA A 101 10.27 -3.21 9.20
C ALA A 101 9.61 -2.24 10.19
N ALA A 102 9.46 -2.62 11.46
CA ALA A 102 8.96 -1.74 12.52
C ALA A 102 9.88 -0.52 12.72
N GLY A 103 11.20 -0.73 12.77
CA GLY A 103 12.18 0.36 12.86
C GLY A 103 12.09 1.33 11.67
N THR A 104 11.99 0.79 10.44
CA THR A 104 11.81 1.59 9.23
C THR A 104 10.51 2.39 9.27
N ALA A 105 9.40 1.79 9.73
CA ALA A 105 8.12 2.48 9.85
C ALA A 105 8.17 3.61 10.88
N THR A 106 8.81 3.40 12.04
CA THR A 106 9.03 4.45 13.04
C THR A 106 9.89 5.59 12.50
N ALA A 107 10.95 5.28 11.76
CA ALA A 107 11.79 6.30 11.12
C ALA A 107 11.00 7.10 10.08
N ALA A 108 10.23 6.42 9.22
CA ALA A 108 9.38 7.06 8.23
C ALA A 108 8.33 7.98 8.88
N LEU A 109 7.69 7.53 9.97
CA LEU A 109 6.75 8.36 10.73
C LEU A 109 7.45 9.58 11.35
N THR A 110 8.65 9.41 11.88
CA THR A 110 9.46 10.51 12.43
C THR A 110 9.78 11.53 11.33
N SER A 111 10.26 11.10 10.17
CA SER A 111 10.50 11.99 9.02
C SER A 111 9.23 12.70 8.54
N MET A 112 8.09 12.00 8.55
CA MET A 112 6.78 12.59 8.25
C MET A 112 6.40 13.66 9.27
N GLN A 113 6.62 13.44 10.57
CA GLN A 113 6.32 14.42 11.62
C GLN A 113 7.23 15.66 11.58
N VAL A 114 8.44 15.53 11.05
CA VAL A 114 9.36 16.66 10.79
C VAL A 114 8.86 17.51 9.62
N MET A 115 8.43 16.89 8.52
CA MET A 115 8.02 17.61 7.30
C MET A 115 6.55 18.01 7.29
N TYR A 116 5.67 17.28 7.97
CA TYR A 116 4.24 17.54 8.02
C TYR A 116 3.80 17.83 9.46
N LEU A 117 3.71 19.11 9.77
CA LEU A 117 3.25 19.61 11.06
C LEU A 117 1.72 19.44 11.23
N GLY A 118 0.99 19.34 10.11
CA GLY A 118 -0.45 19.14 10.08
C GLY A 118 -1.26 20.40 10.40
N PRO A 119 -2.53 20.25 10.84
CA PRO A 119 -3.36 21.38 11.23
C PRO A 119 -2.87 22.00 12.55
N LYS A 120 -2.60 23.30 12.55
CA LYS A 120 -2.18 24.06 13.73
C LYS A 120 -3.11 25.26 13.94
N ALA A 121 -3.72 25.34 15.12
CA ALA A 121 -4.50 26.51 15.52
C ALA A 121 -3.59 27.53 16.23
N VAL A 122 -2.83 28.30 15.45
CA VAL A 122 -1.79 29.21 15.97
C VAL A 122 -2.02 30.64 15.52
N ASN A 123 -1.68 31.60 16.38
CA ASN A 123 -1.76 33.03 16.07
C ASN A 123 -0.51 33.57 15.36
N SER A 124 0.59 32.81 15.38
CA SER A 124 1.84 33.07 14.66
C SER A 124 2.37 31.76 14.07
N HIS A 125 3.28 31.84 13.09
CA HIS A 125 3.85 30.63 12.51
C HIS A 125 4.65 29.80 13.54
N PRO A 126 4.62 28.46 13.46
CA PRO A 126 5.46 27.60 14.29
C PRO A 126 6.95 27.90 14.10
N THR A 127 7.74 27.64 15.13
CA THR A 127 9.21 27.74 15.10
C THR A 127 9.93 26.40 15.32
N ALA A 128 9.16 25.37 15.68
CA ALA A 128 9.64 24.01 15.89
C ALA A 128 8.69 22.99 15.24
N ASP A 129 9.21 21.81 14.94
CA ASP A 129 8.46 20.67 14.41
C ASP A 129 7.60 19.98 15.50
N ASN A 130 6.94 18.87 15.15
CA ASN A 130 6.11 18.11 16.08
C ASN A 130 6.89 17.36 17.18
N LEU A 131 8.22 17.31 17.08
CA LEU A 131 9.13 16.66 18.03
C LEU A 131 9.88 17.68 18.90
N GLY A 132 9.67 18.99 18.66
CA GLY A 132 10.32 20.08 19.37
C GLY A 132 11.69 20.47 18.79
N ASN A 133 12.08 19.95 17.63
CA ASN A 133 13.31 20.33 16.95
C ASN A 133 13.11 21.57 16.06
N PRO A 134 14.20 22.27 15.67
CA PRO A 134 14.12 23.33 14.67
C PRO A 134 13.49 22.86 13.35
N LEU A 135 12.75 23.76 12.70
CA LEU A 135 12.10 23.47 11.42
C LEU A 135 13.12 23.13 10.33
N GLN A 136 12.79 22.13 9.52
CA GLN A 136 13.53 21.80 8.31
C GLN A 136 12.86 22.45 7.10
N ALA A 137 13.66 22.85 6.12
CA ALA A 137 13.14 23.32 4.84
C ALA A 137 12.26 22.24 4.19
N GLY A 138 11.11 22.64 3.67
CA GLY A 138 10.06 21.74 3.19
C GLY A 138 8.98 21.40 4.22
N ALA A 139 9.12 21.83 5.48
CA ALA A 139 8.07 21.65 6.49
C ALA A 139 6.76 22.32 6.06
N LEU A 140 5.63 21.69 6.37
CA LEU A 140 4.31 22.05 5.85
C LEU A 140 3.27 22.00 6.96
N TYR A 141 2.41 23.01 7.04
CA TYR A 141 1.28 23.02 7.98
C TYR A 141 0.09 23.80 7.43
N THR A 142 -1.11 23.51 7.96
CA THR A 142 -2.33 24.27 7.65
C THR A 142 -2.78 25.01 8.90
N ASN A 143 -3.03 26.31 8.81
CA ASN A 143 -3.54 27.07 9.96
C ASN A 143 -5.06 26.94 10.09
N THR A 144 -5.52 26.38 11.21
CA THR A 144 -6.94 26.20 11.56
C THR A 144 -7.41 27.15 12.68
N GLY A 145 -6.57 28.10 13.08
CA GLY A 145 -6.84 29.09 14.10
C GLY A 145 -7.74 30.22 13.61
N THR A 146 -7.90 31.23 14.45
CA THR A 146 -8.82 32.36 14.21
C THR A 146 -8.14 33.58 13.60
N ASN A 147 -6.80 33.64 13.56
CA ASN A 147 -6.07 34.77 12.96
C ASN A 147 -6.43 34.90 11.47
N ALA A 148 -7.08 36.01 11.08
CA ALA A 148 -7.56 36.26 9.72
C ALA A 148 -6.44 36.24 8.65
N ALA A 149 -5.21 36.61 9.02
CA ALA A 149 -4.07 36.57 8.11
C ALA A 149 -3.59 35.16 7.79
N LEU A 150 -3.87 34.19 8.67
CA LEU A 150 -3.36 32.81 8.54
C LEU A 150 -4.47 31.78 8.31
N LYS A 151 -5.67 32.04 8.83
CA LYS A 151 -6.80 31.11 8.86
C LYS A 151 -7.12 30.57 7.46
N GLY A 152 -7.26 29.25 7.37
CA GLY A 152 -7.65 28.56 6.14
C GLY A 152 -6.55 28.45 5.10
N ARG A 153 -5.31 28.80 5.45
CA ARG A 153 -4.16 28.77 4.54
C ARG A 153 -3.14 27.72 4.96
N GLY A 154 -2.49 27.13 3.96
CA GLY A 154 -1.36 26.24 4.12
C GLY A 154 -0.05 26.96 3.85
N TYR A 155 0.96 26.64 4.63
CA TYR A 155 2.27 27.28 4.55
C TYR A 155 3.36 26.21 4.43
N TRP A 156 4.36 26.50 3.60
CA TRP A 156 5.58 25.71 3.47
C TRP A 156 6.78 26.54 3.95
N TYR A 157 7.73 25.90 4.63
CA TYR A 157 8.92 26.56 5.16
C TYR A 157 10.07 26.45 4.17
N ASP A 158 10.66 27.57 3.75
CA ASP A 158 11.77 27.60 2.79
C ASP A 158 13.16 27.42 3.43
N GLY A 159 13.21 27.29 4.77
CA GLY A 159 14.46 27.25 5.55
C GLY A 159 14.78 28.57 6.25
N ALA A 160 14.07 29.65 5.93
CA ALA A 160 14.19 30.95 6.59
C ALA A 160 12.83 31.49 7.05
N ALA A 161 11.81 31.45 6.19
CA ALA A 161 10.48 31.98 6.44
C ALA A 161 9.37 31.04 5.96
N TRP A 162 8.17 31.28 6.47
CA TRP A 162 6.96 30.59 6.02
C TRP A 162 6.38 31.28 4.79
N GLN A 163 6.21 30.50 3.74
CA GLN A 163 5.67 30.91 2.45
C GLN A 163 4.27 30.33 2.28
N LEU A 164 3.38 31.08 1.61
CA LEU A 164 2.03 30.60 1.32
C LEU A 164 2.10 29.47 0.28
N ALA A 165 1.63 28.27 0.65
CA ALA A 165 1.57 27.11 -0.24
C ALA A 165 0.19 26.99 -0.91
N TRP A 166 -0.88 27.19 -0.14
CA TRP A 166 -2.26 27.16 -0.63
C TRP A 166 -3.21 27.96 0.26
N GLY A 167 -4.42 28.19 -0.24
CA GLY A 167 -5.48 28.96 0.42
C GLY A 167 -5.73 30.29 -0.29
N ASP A 168 -6.72 31.03 0.20
CA ASP A 168 -7.12 32.29 -0.40
C ASP A 168 -5.97 33.30 -0.32
N ILE A 169 -5.42 33.65 -1.47
CA ILE A 169 -4.49 34.76 -1.59
C ILE A 169 -5.34 36.02 -1.42
N THR A 170 -5.05 36.81 -0.39
CA THR A 170 -5.77 38.07 -0.15
C THR A 170 -5.36 39.09 -1.21
N GLY A 171 -6.00 39.04 -2.37
CA GLY A 171 -5.81 39.93 -3.51
C GLY A 171 -7.00 39.79 -4.48
N GLN A 172 -7.42 40.90 -5.10
CA GLN A 172 -8.41 40.85 -6.19
C GLN A 172 -7.69 40.39 -7.46
N TYR A 173 -7.79 39.10 -7.78
CA TYR A 173 -7.35 38.57 -9.06
C TYR A 173 -8.51 38.62 -10.06
N MET A 174 -8.23 39.11 -11.26
CA MET A 174 -9.16 38.99 -12.37
C MET A 174 -9.13 37.54 -12.88
N PRO A 175 -10.27 36.83 -12.94
CA PRO A 175 -10.31 35.49 -13.51
C PRO A 175 -9.78 35.48 -14.95
N THR A 176 -9.13 34.40 -15.38
CA THR A 176 -8.67 34.23 -16.77
C THR A 176 -9.83 34.16 -17.77
N THR A 177 -11.03 33.87 -17.29
CA THR A 177 -12.31 33.93 -18.01
C THR A 177 -12.92 35.33 -18.08
N GLY A 178 -12.24 36.34 -17.53
CA GLY A 178 -12.72 37.71 -17.46
C GLY A 178 -13.58 37.98 -16.22
N GLY A 179 -13.60 39.24 -15.77
CA GLY A 179 -14.38 39.71 -14.63
C GLY A 179 -14.65 41.21 -14.75
N LYS A 180 -15.63 41.72 -14.00
CA LYS A 180 -15.91 43.15 -13.89
C LYS A 180 -15.40 43.65 -12.55
N PHE A 181 -14.52 44.66 -12.55
CA PHE A 181 -14.22 45.40 -11.33
C PHE A 181 -15.38 46.32 -10.99
N THR A 182 -15.87 46.27 -9.75
CA THR A 182 -16.82 47.25 -9.21
C THR A 182 -16.05 48.33 -8.47
N GLY A 183 -15.93 49.51 -9.07
CA GLY A 183 -15.21 50.65 -8.49
C GLY A 183 -14.22 51.30 -9.45
N GLN A 184 -13.49 52.29 -8.96
CA GLN A 184 -12.41 52.93 -9.71
C GLN A 184 -11.21 51.99 -9.83
N ALA A 185 -10.73 51.79 -11.06
CA ALA A 185 -9.49 51.07 -11.32
C ALA A 185 -8.35 52.09 -11.31
N GLU A 186 -7.48 52.01 -10.30
CA GLU A 186 -6.30 52.86 -10.19
C GLU A 186 -5.08 52.13 -10.76
N ALA A 187 -4.40 52.73 -11.74
CA ALA A 187 -3.11 52.26 -12.23
C ALA A 187 -1.96 52.88 -11.44
N VAL A 188 -0.82 52.20 -11.49
CA VAL A 188 0.47 52.81 -11.18
C VAL A 188 0.73 53.99 -12.12
N GLY A 189 1.35 55.06 -11.61
CA GLY A 189 1.67 56.25 -12.42
C GLY A 189 2.52 55.87 -13.64
N GLY A 190 2.04 56.20 -14.85
CA GLY A 190 2.74 55.91 -16.12
C GLY A 190 2.32 54.63 -16.85
N ALA A 191 1.24 53.95 -16.45
CA ALA A 191 0.71 52.79 -17.18
C ALA A 191 0.33 53.13 -18.64
N THR A 192 0.64 52.24 -19.60
CA THR A 192 0.34 52.42 -21.03
C THR A 192 -0.35 51.21 -21.64
N GLY A 193 -1.18 51.45 -22.68
CA GLY A 193 -1.77 50.45 -23.59
C GLY A 193 -2.38 49.22 -22.91
N LYS A 194 -1.58 48.16 -22.77
CA LYS A 194 -2.00 46.83 -22.26
C LYS A 194 -2.37 46.79 -20.78
N GLN A 195 -2.03 47.81 -19.99
CA GLN A 195 -2.27 47.83 -18.55
C GLN A 195 -3.60 48.50 -18.17
N ILE A 196 -3.91 49.64 -18.79
CA ILE A 196 -5.21 50.35 -18.71
C ILE A 196 -5.44 51.02 -20.08
N PRO A 197 -6.66 50.99 -20.64
CA PRO A 197 -7.00 51.73 -21.86
C PRO A 197 -6.61 53.21 -21.72
N GLN A 198 -5.90 53.76 -22.70
CA GLN A 198 -5.45 55.14 -22.62
C GLN A 198 -6.65 56.09 -22.74
N ILE A 199 -6.57 57.28 -22.12
CA ILE A 199 -7.68 58.26 -22.11
C ILE A 199 -8.19 58.62 -23.52
N GLN A 200 -7.32 58.52 -24.53
CA GLN A 200 -7.63 58.74 -25.94
C GLN A 200 -8.43 57.61 -26.61
N GLU A 201 -8.57 56.44 -25.97
CA GLU A 201 -9.25 55.25 -26.51
C GLU A 201 -10.69 55.09 -25.98
N VAL A 202 -11.07 55.80 -24.90
CA VAL A 202 -12.32 55.50 -24.16
C VAL A 202 -13.45 56.49 -24.43
N LEU A 203 -13.21 57.64 -25.07
CA LEU A 203 -14.18 58.52 -25.78
C LEU A 203 -13.46 59.83 -26.16
N SER A 204 -13.51 60.25 -27.43
CA SER A 204 -13.13 61.64 -27.78
C SER A 204 -14.17 62.60 -27.20
N ARG A 205 -13.84 63.27 -26.09
CA ARG A 205 -14.71 64.23 -25.38
C ARG A 205 -14.82 65.59 -26.07
N THR A 206 -14.23 65.77 -27.25
CA THR A 206 -14.27 67.05 -27.97
C THR A 206 -15.23 66.92 -29.14
N VAL A 207 -16.36 67.63 -29.07
CA VAL A 207 -17.27 67.83 -30.21
C VAL A 207 -16.47 68.56 -31.30
N PRO A 208 -16.28 67.97 -32.49
CA PRO A 208 -15.51 68.60 -33.55
C PRO A 208 -16.22 69.86 -34.03
N VAL A 209 -15.44 70.94 -34.21
CA VAL A 209 -15.91 72.25 -34.68
C VAL A 209 -15.40 72.48 -36.10
N TYR A 210 -16.28 72.88 -37.01
CA TYR A 210 -15.98 73.10 -38.42
C TYR A 210 -16.37 74.51 -38.87
N GLY A 211 -15.54 75.11 -39.72
CA GLY A 211 -15.75 76.45 -40.29
C GLY A 211 -16.40 76.44 -41.68
N ALA A 212 -16.54 77.63 -42.28
CA ALA A 212 -17.11 77.83 -43.63
C ALA A 212 -16.34 77.19 -44.80
N SER A 213 -15.30 76.39 -44.53
CA SER A 213 -14.58 75.62 -45.54
C SER A 213 -15.09 74.19 -45.71
N VAL A 214 -16.05 73.75 -44.88
CA VAL A 214 -16.55 72.37 -44.85
C VAL A 214 -18.06 72.33 -45.10
N LEU A 215 -18.48 71.54 -46.08
CA LEU A 215 -19.90 71.21 -46.32
C LEU A 215 -20.42 70.36 -45.16
N MET A 216 -21.61 70.67 -44.63
CA MET A 216 -22.23 69.88 -43.55
C MET A 216 -22.47 68.42 -43.97
N ALA A 217 -22.72 68.17 -45.25
CA ALA A 217 -22.86 66.82 -45.81
C ALA A 217 -21.56 65.99 -45.75
N ASN A 218 -20.40 66.65 -45.63
CA ASN A 218 -19.10 65.99 -45.51
C ASN A 218 -18.68 65.77 -44.05
N ALA A 219 -19.53 66.15 -43.08
CA ALA A 219 -19.24 65.90 -41.68
C ALA A 219 -19.26 64.38 -41.41
N PRO A 220 -18.38 63.86 -40.53
CA PRO A 220 -18.35 62.43 -40.23
C PRO A 220 -19.69 61.98 -39.63
N LYS A 221 -20.19 60.83 -40.08
CA LYS A 221 -21.51 60.27 -39.73
C LYS A 221 -21.56 59.74 -38.29
N ASN A 222 -22.77 59.66 -37.71
CA ASN A 222 -23.08 59.10 -36.38
C ASN A 222 -22.42 59.84 -35.21
N GLN A 223 -22.22 61.14 -35.35
CA GLN A 223 -21.68 61.99 -34.30
C GLN A 223 -22.31 63.39 -34.33
N VAL A 224 -22.23 64.08 -33.20
CA VAL A 224 -22.58 65.50 -33.07
C VAL A 224 -21.35 66.34 -33.43
N ALA A 225 -21.55 67.35 -34.28
CA ALA A 225 -20.54 68.33 -34.64
C ALA A 225 -21.10 69.76 -34.52
N PHE A 226 -20.21 70.73 -34.26
CA PHE A 226 -20.55 72.16 -34.24
C PHE A 226 -20.02 72.83 -35.51
N PHE A 227 -20.83 73.64 -36.17
CA PHE A 227 -20.45 74.38 -37.36
C PHE A 227 -20.61 75.88 -37.09
N GLU A 228 -19.53 76.65 -37.20
CA GLU A 228 -19.56 78.09 -36.97
C GLU A 228 -18.91 78.88 -38.11
N ALA A 229 -19.50 80.01 -38.49
CA ALA A 229 -18.94 80.87 -39.51
C ALA A 229 -19.34 82.34 -39.32
N ALA A 230 -18.38 83.24 -39.51
CA ALA A 230 -18.59 84.70 -39.54
C ALA A 230 -19.03 85.22 -40.91
N THR A 231 -18.93 84.39 -41.95
CA THR A 231 -19.31 84.68 -43.34
C THR A 231 -20.26 83.59 -43.83
N VAL A 232 -20.85 83.79 -45.01
CA VAL A 232 -21.75 82.80 -45.63
C VAL A 232 -21.05 81.45 -45.72
N GLY A 233 -21.67 80.41 -45.15
CA GLY A 233 -21.20 79.04 -45.27
C GLY A 233 -21.32 78.51 -46.70
N PRO A 234 -20.68 77.38 -47.03
CA PRO A 234 -20.79 76.74 -48.33
C PRO A 234 -22.24 76.28 -48.59
N GLY A 235 -22.57 76.00 -49.85
CA GLY A 235 -23.95 75.98 -50.36
C GLY A 235 -24.96 74.99 -49.73
N ASP A 236 -24.54 74.13 -48.80
CA ASP A 236 -25.43 73.23 -48.04
C ASP A 236 -25.77 73.74 -46.62
N TRP A 237 -25.33 74.95 -46.26
CA TRP A 237 -25.67 75.57 -44.98
C TRP A 237 -27.10 76.14 -44.99
N PRO A 238 -27.87 76.02 -43.90
CA PRO A 238 -29.32 76.25 -43.92
C PRO A 238 -29.80 77.63 -44.40
N TYR A 239 -29.22 78.77 -43.98
CA TYR A 239 -29.67 80.12 -44.42
C TYR A 239 -28.58 81.21 -44.25
N ASN A 240 -28.60 82.23 -45.10
CA ASN A 240 -27.75 83.43 -45.02
C ASN A 240 -28.56 84.62 -44.49
N THR A 241 -28.37 84.98 -43.22
CA THR A 241 -28.95 86.20 -42.65
C THR A 241 -27.85 87.19 -42.27
N SER A 242 -28.20 88.47 -42.09
CA SER A 242 -27.28 89.58 -41.85
C SER A 242 -26.68 89.62 -40.44
N LEU A 243 -26.51 88.47 -39.78
CA LEU A 243 -25.85 88.35 -38.48
C LEU A 243 -24.35 88.12 -38.67
N ASN A 244 -23.55 88.63 -37.72
CA ASN A 244 -22.09 88.61 -37.79
C ASN A 244 -21.47 87.21 -37.54
N VAL A 245 -22.21 86.27 -36.94
CA VAL A 245 -21.79 84.86 -36.74
C VAL A 245 -23.03 83.94 -36.76
N HIS A 246 -22.91 82.81 -37.45
CA HIS A 246 -23.90 81.73 -37.47
C HIS A 246 -23.30 80.46 -36.84
N GLY A 247 -24.08 79.78 -36.00
CA GLY A 247 -23.68 78.54 -35.33
C GLY A 247 -24.75 77.46 -35.45
N TRP A 248 -24.35 76.24 -35.82
CA TRP A 248 -25.25 75.11 -36.02
C TRP A 248 -24.72 73.88 -35.29
N ILE A 249 -25.61 73.21 -34.57
CA ILE A 249 -25.36 71.85 -34.07
C ILE A 249 -25.90 70.90 -35.11
N VAL A 250 -25.01 70.12 -35.72
CA VAL A 250 -25.37 69.16 -36.75
C VAL A 250 -25.26 67.77 -36.16
N ASN A 251 -26.38 67.05 -36.17
CA ASN A 251 -26.36 65.62 -35.89
C ASN A 251 -26.40 64.87 -37.21
N THR A 252 -25.33 64.15 -37.50
CA THR A 252 -25.23 63.36 -38.72
C THR A 252 -25.69 61.94 -38.45
N TRP A 253 -26.63 61.48 -39.27
CA TRP A 253 -27.13 60.12 -39.21
C TRP A 253 -26.62 59.39 -40.45
N GLY A 254 -26.13 58.17 -40.27
CA GLY A 254 -25.53 57.36 -41.33
C GLY A 254 -26.52 56.55 -42.14
#